data_AF-A0A498SBH7-F1
#
_entry.id   AF-A0A498SBH7-F1
#
_cell.length_a   1.000
_cell.length_b   1.000
_cell.length_c   1.000
_cell.angle_alpha   90.00
_cell.angle_beta   90.00
_cell.angle_gamma   90.00
#
_symmetry.space_group_name_H-M   'P 1'
#
loop_
_entity.id
_entity.type
_entity.pdbx_description
1 polymer ?
#
loop_
_entity_poly.entity_id
_entity_poly.type
_entity_poly.pdbx_seq_one_letter_code
_entity_poly.pdbx_strand_id
1 'polypeptide(L)'
;MHSQSLCSSKLPRRKALWKDCWHKELKPPTREDWPTIKKDFKQMMDIIASRSYTQWTVMDTLVRTCIAVEIICWFFVGEAIGRRSFAGYIVPANYIDKKLANMAKHH
;
A
#
# COMPACT_ATOMS: atom_id res chain seq x y z
N MET A 1 15.93 12.84 34.55
CA MET A 1 15.98 11.36 34.62
C MET A 1 14.61 10.64 34.53
N HIS A 2 13.46 11.33 34.45
CA HIS A 2 12.14 10.67 34.36
C HIS A 2 11.71 10.21 32.94
N SER A 3 12.31 10.73 31.86
CA SER A 3 11.87 10.37 30.49
C SER A 3 12.48 9.06 29.96
N GLN A 4 13.62 8.61 30.50
CA GLN A 4 14.31 7.42 30.00
C GLN A 4 13.74 6.10 30.56
N SER A 5 13.15 6.11 31.77
CA SER A 5 12.62 4.91 32.43
C SER A 5 11.30 4.41 31.82
N LEU A 6 10.46 5.32 31.31
CA LEU A 6 9.21 4.98 30.62
C LEU A 6 9.46 4.34 29.24
N CYS A 7 10.59 4.66 28.60
CA CYS A 7 10.94 4.10 27.30
C CYS A 7 11.36 2.63 27.44
N SER A 8 12.18 2.31 28.44
CA SER A 8 12.70 0.95 28.69
C SER A 8 11.60 -0.05 29.05
N SER A 9 10.62 0.32 29.88
CA SER A 9 9.52 -0.56 30.30
C SER A 9 8.45 -0.81 29.22
N LYS A 10 8.33 0.08 28.23
CA LYS A 10 7.31 -0.04 27.15
C LYS A 10 7.80 -0.84 25.94
N LEU A 11 9.10 -1.06 25.79
CA LEU A 11 9.69 -1.86 24.70
C LEU A 11 9.22 -3.32 24.64
N PRO A 12 9.14 -4.10 25.73
CA PRO A 12 8.70 -5.50 25.66
C PRO A 12 7.25 -5.64 25.19
N ARG A 13 6.36 -4.76 25.65
CA ARG A 13 4.96 -4.71 25.21
C ARG A 13 4.82 -4.33 23.74
N ARG A 14 5.57 -3.32 23.27
CA ARG A 14 5.58 -2.92 21.85
C ARG A 14 6.08 -4.05 20.94
N LYS A 15 7.11 -4.79 21.38
CA LYS A 15 7.63 -5.96 20.66
C LYS A 15 6.61 -7.09 20.60
N ALA A 16 5.89 -7.36 21.70
CA ALA A 16 4.81 -8.35 21.71
C ALA A 16 3.69 -7.97 20.72
N LEU A 17 3.20 -6.72 20.80
CA LEU A 17 2.19 -6.22 19.85
C LEU A 17 2.66 -6.30 18.40
N TRP A 18 3.92 -5.94 18.11
CA TRP A 18 4.49 -6.07 16.77
C TRP A 18 4.54 -7.52 16.29
N LYS A 19 4.95 -8.46 17.16
CA LYS A 19 4.97 -9.90 16.83
C LYS A 19 3.56 -10.43 16.59
N ASP A 20 2.60 -10.02 17.40
CA ASP A 20 1.20 -10.43 17.26
C ASP A 20 0.59 -9.91 15.96
N CYS A 21 0.76 -8.62 15.65
CA CYS A 21 0.32 -8.02 14.39
C CYS A 21 0.99 -8.69 13.17
N TRP A 22 2.30 -8.96 13.26
CA TRP A 22 3.03 -9.63 12.18
C TRP A 22 2.52 -11.03 11.92
N HIS A 23 2.28 -11.81 12.98
CA HIS A 23 1.90 -13.21 12.83
C HIS A 23 0.45 -13.40 12.40
N LYS A 24 -0.45 -12.51 12.86
CA LYS A 24 -1.90 -12.64 12.63
C LYS A 24 -2.38 -11.94 11.36
N GLU A 25 -1.84 -10.75 11.06
CA GLU A 25 -2.44 -9.86 10.06
C GLU A 25 -1.55 -9.64 8.83
N LEU A 26 -0.24 -9.54 9.03
CA LEU A 26 0.71 -9.07 8.00
C LEU A 26 1.61 -10.17 7.43
N LYS A 27 1.46 -11.41 7.89
CA LYS A 27 2.30 -12.51 7.43
C LYS A 27 2.00 -12.77 5.95
N PRO A 28 3.01 -12.85 5.07
CA PRO A 28 2.79 -13.24 3.69
C PRO A 28 2.14 -14.63 3.66
N PRO A 29 1.14 -14.84 2.78
CA PRO A 29 0.41 -16.10 2.72
C PRO A 29 1.36 -17.27 2.44
N THR A 30 1.05 -18.42 3.03
CA THR A 30 1.85 -19.63 2.83
C THR A 30 1.44 -20.27 1.49
N ARG A 31 2.33 -21.08 0.88
CA ARG A 31 2.03 -21.75 -0.41
C ARG A 31 0.77 -22.64 -0.35
N GLU A 32 0.42 -23.11 0.84
CA GLU A 32 -0.77 -23.90 1.13
C GLU A 32 -2.07 -23.11 0.99
N ASP A 33 -2.03 -21.79 1.17
CA ASP A 33 -3.20 -20.90 1.08
C ASP A 33 -3.52 -20.50 -0.38
N TRP A 34 -2.56 -20.72 -1.29
CA TRP A 34 -2.66 -20.38 -2.71
C TRP A 34 -3.87 -21.00 -3.45
N PRO A 35 -4.21 -22.29 -3.30
CA PRO A 35 -5.40 -22.86 -3.91
C PRO A 35 -6.70 -22.18 -3.44
N THR A 36 -6.79 -21.82 -2.16
CA THR A 36 -7.96 -21.14 -1.59
C THR A 36 -8.11 -19.75 -2.20
N ILE A 37 -7.03 -18.97 -2.25
CA ILE A 37 -7.04 -17.63 -2.87
C ILE A 37 -7.49 -17.69 -4.33
N LYS A 38 -7.01 -18.67 -5.10
CA LYS A 38 -7.42 -18.84 -6.51
C LYS A 38 -8.91 -19.17 -6.64
N LYS A 39 -9.43 -20.00 -5.74
CA LYS A 39 -10.85 -20.36 -5.72
C LYS A 39 -11.71 -19.13 -5.43
N ASP A 40 -11.34 -18.35 -4.43
CA ASP A 40 -12.08 -17.14 -4.03
C ASP A 40 -12.04 -16.08 -5.15
N PHE A 41 -10.89 -15.92 -5.81
CA PHE A 41 -10.78 -15.04 -6.97
C PHE A 41 -11.68 -15.48 -8.13
N LYS A 42 -11.75 -16.79 -8.41
CA LYS A 42 -12.65 -17.33 -9.44
C LYS A 42 -14.12 -17.06 -9.10
N GLN A 43 -14.52 -17.27 -7.85
CA GLN A 43 -15.88 -16.96 -7.41
C GLN A 43 -16.22 -15.48 -7.56
N MET A 44 -15.27 -14.59 -7.23
CA MET A 44 -15.44 -13.15 -7.45
C MET A 44 -15.64 -12.82 -8.94
N MET A 45 -14.87 -13.43 -9.84
CA MET A 45 -15.01 -13.26 -11.28
C MET A 45 -16.37 -13.75 -11.79
N ASP A 46 -16.86 -14.88 -11.29
CA ASP A 46 -18.17 -15.42 -11.65
C ASP A 46 -19.31 -14.49 -11.19
N ILE A 47 -19.19 -13.84 -10.02
CA ILE A 47 -20.14 -12.84 -9.52
C ILE A 47 -20.15 -11.58 -10.40
N ILE A 48 -18.98 -11.14 -10.86
CA ILE A 48 -18.85 -10.00 -11.76
C ILE A 48 -19.49 -10.33 -13.12
N ALA A 49 -19.19 -11.51 -13.68
CA ALA A 49 -19.71 -11.96 -14.96
C ALA A 49 -21.25 -12.11 -14.95
N SER A 50 -21.79 -12.66 -13.85
CA SER A 50 -23.23 -12.83 -13.64
C SER A 50 -23.97 -11.54 -13.28
N ARG A 51 -23.26 -10.40 -13.11
CA ARG A 51 -23.82 -9.11 -12.63
C ARG A 51 -24.57 -9.18 -11.31
N SER A 52 -24.27 -10.22 -10.52
CA SER A 52 -24.95 -10.51 -9.26
C SER A 52 -24.55 -9.55 -8.13
N TYR A 53 -23.55 -8.68 -8.35
CA TYR A 53 -23.15 -7.62 -7.42
C TYR A 53 -24.22 -6.54 -7.18
N THR A 54 -25.23 -6.44 -8.04
CA THR A 54 -26.33 -5.46 -7.91
C THR A 54 -27.27 -5.75 -6.74
N GLN A 55 -27.28 -6.99 -6.23
CA GLN A 55 -28.11 -7.39 -5.09
C GLN A 55 -27.44 -7.16 -3.72
N TRP A 56 -26.21 -6.63 -3.69
CA TRP A 56 -25.47 -6.43 -2.45
C TRP A 56 -25.98 -5.23 -1.66
N THR A 57 -25.88 -5.30 -0.34
CA THR A 57 -26.20 -4.17 0.52
C THR A 57 -25.15 -3.07 0.35
N VAL A 58 -25.56 -1.81 0.59
CA VAL A 58 -24.65 -0.66 0.50
C VAL A 58 -23.51 -0.80 1.51
N MET A 59 -23.79 -1.30 2.72
CA MET A 59 -22.76 -1.51 3.74
C MET A 59 -21.73 -2.56 3.32
N ASP A 60 -22.16 -3.68 2.76
CA ASP A 60 -21.23 -4.72 2.27
C ASP A 60 -20.37 -4.21 1.13
N THR A 61 -20.97 -3.42 0.23
CA THR A 61 -20.26 -2.83 -0.91
C THR A 61 -19.20 -1.84 -0.41
N LEU A 62 -19.56 -0.98 0.55
CA LEU A 62 -18.61 -0.02 1.13
C LEU A 62 -17.42 -0.72 1.78
N VAL A 63 -17.65 -1.75 2.58
CA VAL A 63 -16.56 -2.51 3.22
C VAL A 63 -15.62 -3.13 2.17
N ARG A 64 -16.19 -3.76 1.13
CA ARG A 64 -15.39 -4.33 0.03
C ARG A 64 -14.61 -3.26 -0.74
N THR A 65 -15.18 -2.08 -0.94
CA THR A 65 -14.48 -0.96 -1.59
C THR A 65 -13.35 -0.41 -0.72
N CYS A 66 -13.52 -0.29 0.60
CA CYS A 66 -12.47 0.14 1.51
C CYS A 66 -11.26 -0.80 1.47
N ILE A 67 -11.50 -2.12 1.49
CA ILE A 67 -10.44 -3.12 1.37
C ILE A 67 -9.74 -3.01 0.01
N ALA A 68 -10.49 -2.82 -1.08
CA ALA A 68 -9.90 -2.64 -2.41
C ALA A 68 -8.99 -1.40 -2.47
N VAL A 69 -9.43 -0.29 -1.87
CA VAL A 69 -8.62 0.94 -1.74
C VAL A 69 -7.37 0.68 -0.91
N GLU A 70 -7.47 -0.05 0.19
CA GLU A 70 -6.32 -0.40 1.03
C GLU A 70 -5.25 -1.18 0.24
N ILE A 71 -5.65 -2.18 -0.55
CA ILE A 71 -4.72 -2.96 -1.39
C ILE A 71 -4.00 -2.05 -2.40
N ILE A 72 -4.71 -1.08 -2.99
CA ILE A 72 -4.12 -0.10 -3.89
C ILE A 72 -3.10 0.79 -3.15
N CYS A 73 -3.42 1.24 -1.92
CA CYS A 73 -2.48 1.98 -1.08
C CYS A 73 -1.21 1.17 -0.78
N TRP A 74 -1.34 -0.14 -0.51
CA TRP A 74 -0.18 -1.03 -0.33
C TRP A 74 0.70 -1.10 -1.58
N PHE A 75 0.12 -1.06 -2.78
CA PHE A 75 0.89 -0.98 -4.03
C PHE A 75 1.73 0.31 -4.10
N PHE A 76 1.14 1.47 -3.79
CA PHE A 76 1.87 2.74 -3.77
C PHE A 76 2.98 2.79 -2.73
N VAL A 77 2.76 2.21 -1.54
CA VAL A 77 3.80 2.06 -0.52
C VAL A 77 4.95 1.19 -1.05
N GLY A 78 4.63 0.09 -1.76
CA GLY A 78 5.63 -0.75 -2.42
C GLY A 78 6.43 0.00 -3.49
N GLU A 79 5.76 0.79 -4.34
CA GLU A 79 6.42 1.61 -5.35
C GLU A 79 7.34 2.68 -4.72
N ALA A 80 6.88 3.35 -3.65
CA ALA A 80 7.66 4.34 -2.93
C ALA A 80 8.94 3.73 -2.29
N ILE A 81 8.83 2.52 -1.74
CA ILE A 81 9.99 1.77 -1.22
C ILE A 81 10.93 1.37 -2.36
N GLY A 82 10.40 0.89 -3.49
CA GLY A 82 11.18 0.49 -4.66
C GLY A 82 11.95 1.66 -5.31
N ARG A 83 11.35 2.84 -5.35
CA ARG A 83 11.96 4.07 -5.88
C ARG A 83 12.91 4.74 -4.88
N ARG A 84 12.90 4.33 -3.60
CA ARG A 84 13.65 4.96 -2.48
C ARG A 84 13.44 6.48 -2.38
N SER A 85 12.38 7.02 -2.98
CA SER A 85 12.06 8.45 -2.98
C SER A 85 10.56 8.62 -2.83
N PHE A 86 10.14 9.19 -1.70
CA PHE A 86 8.74 9.57 -1.45
C PHE A 86 8.36 10.88 -2.16
N ALA A 87 9.35 11.67 -2.59
CA ALA A 87 9.17 12.93 -3.30
C ALA A 87 9.50 12.75 -4.79
N GLY A 88 8.65 13.28 -5.67
CA GLY A 88 8.93 13.41 -7.10
C GLY A 88 10.21 14.22 -7.33
N TYR A 89 10.81 14.04 -8.51
CA TYR A 89 12.05 14.72 -8.93
C TYR A 89 12.08 16.15 -8.42
N ILE A 90 13.06 16.45 -7.56
CA ILE A 90 13.37 17.82 -7.16
C ILE A 90 13.83 18.52 -8.43
N VAL A 91 12.94 19.24 -9.10
CA VAL A 91 13.30 20.12 -10.20
C VAL A 91 13.94 21.34 -9.54
N PRO A 92 15.26 21.54 -9.64
CA PRO A 92 15.86 22.78 -9.16
C PRO A 92 15.22 23.94 -9.93
N ALA A 93 14.95 25.06 -9.25
CA ALA A 93 14.34 26.25 -9.87
C ALA A 93 15.12 26.77 -11.11
N ASN A 94 16.38 26.35 -11.27
CA ASN A 94 17.24 26.65 -12.42
C ASN A 94 17.14 25.61 -13.56
N TYR A 95 16.07 24.83 -13.66
CA TYR A 95 15.86 23.93 -14.80
C TYR A 95 15.58 24.74 -16.06
N ILE A 96 16.63 25.05 -16.83
CA ILE A 96 16.51 25.58 -18.17
C ILE A 96 16.43 24.39 -19.12
N ASP A 97 15.30 24.26 -19.82
CA ASP A 97 15.16 23.28 -20.88
C ASP A 97 16.29 23.44 -21.90
N LYS A 98 16.92 22.32 -22.29
CA LYS A 98 18.00 22.32 -23.30
C LYS A 98 17.58 23.01 -24.60
N LYS A 99 16.28 23.00 -24.91
CA LYS A 99 15.68 23.70 -26.05
C LYS A 99 15.76 25.23 -25.91
N LEU A 100 15.48 25.78 -24.73
CA LEU A 100 15.59 27.22 -24.44
C LEU A 100 17.05 27.69 -24.42
N ALA A 101 17.95 26.90 -23.82
CA ALA A 101 19.38 27.19 -23.82
C ALA A 101 19.98 27.24 -25.24
N ASN A 102 19.53 26.36 -26.14
CA ASN A 102 19.97 26.37 -27.52
C ASN A 102 19.41 27.56 -28.31
N MET A 103 18.16 27.99 -28.07
CA MET A 103 17.60 29.18 -28.73
C MET A 103 18.31 30.48 -28.28
N ALA A 104 18.71 30.58 -27.01
CA ALA A 104 19.46 31.72 -26.50
C ALA A 104 20.90 31.81 -27.03
N LYS A 105 21.47 30.71 -27.54
CA LYS A 105 22.84 30.65 -28.08
C LYS A 105 22.94 31.08 -29.56
N HIS A 106 21.80 31.15 -30.25
CA HIS A 106 21.71 31.46 -31.68
C HIS A 106 21.14 32.87 -31.96
N HIS A 107 20.97 33.68 -30.93
CA HIS A 107 20.77 35.14 -31.01
C HIS A 107 22.05 35.86 -30.62
#